data_AF-A0A7S1Z948-F1
#
_entry.id   AF-A0A7S1Z948-F1
#
_cell.length_a   1.000
_cell.length_b   1.000
_cell.length_c   1.000
_cell.angle_alpha   90.00
_cell.angle_beta   90.00
_cell.angle_gamma   90.00
#
_symmetry.space_group_name_H-M   'P 1'
#
loop_
_entity.id
_entity.type
_entity.pdbx_description
1 polymer ?
#
loop_
_entity_poly.entity_id
_entity_poly.type
_entity_poly.pdbx_seq_one_letter_code
_entity_poly.pdbx_strand_id
1 'polypeptide(L)'
;VGGCNLIEWNSKLFDSCPNTDMQELGYDLEQYKDGTYHGMAFLVCLMYLVKVVPDMYYEFYNTLGATDAAYSRLLSLRQILSSQGDDTISQLIGYKMENYMNTAYIALLYLLNIWIIFHTDQVLDIVLDFLAFEFIARFDEELTKSQWWDPGQRWITAGAMELVLQTTIRRQWLDNLDAFCMQFEIDRDFLLEACGENSSFLKNKEVASKDKDDVVFMTKEETLDFWFTNTAKKLRNWNAVEEYEAPEVHYGMLDRILQKDHAMFNRFWKYRTWSRWEVVLFASPVPKLNDLFEMDERSGRPSIARSLEEIRPTPDKPFLNFYPELQGGQNVFLGNVLDVLLLKGYVRGLMQKWKKREYGSFLFLWIDGIIQWLAYFTFIIFPVMVLLAIFAIIWSLINRA
;
A
#
# COMPACT_ATOMS: atom_id res chain seq x y z
N VAL A 1 -23.28 18.87 30.00
CA VAL A 1 -22.13 19.80 30.15
C VAL A 1 -22.22 20.77 28.98
N GLY A 2 -22.35 22.06 29.28
CA GLY A 2 -23.03 23.05 28.43
C GLY A 2 -22.37 23.34 27.09
N GLY A 3 -23.19 23.38 26.03
CA GLY A 3 -22.83 24.00 24.77
C GLY A 3 -22.80 25.51 24.94
N CYS A 4 -21.60 26.07 25.04
CA CYS A 4 -21.38 27.49 24.83
C CYS A 4 -21.60 27.79 23.34
N ASN A 5 -22.66 28.53 23.03
CA ASN A 5 -22.88 29.14 21.72
C ASN A 5 -21.76 30.16 21.43
N LEU A 6 -20.70 29.73 20.74
CA LEU A 6 -19.67 30.62 20.21
C LEU A 6 -20.26 31.71 19.28
N ILE A 7 -21.40 31.42 18.64
CA ILE A 7 -22.10 32.33 17.74
C ILE A 7 -22.72 33.53 18.49
N GLU A 8 -23.15 33.34 19.74
CA GLU A 8 -23.81 34.39 20.53
C GLU A 8 -22.79 35.34 21.21
N TRP A 9 -21.54 34.91 21.31
CA TRP A 9 -20.44 35.74 21.85
C TRP A 9 -19.89 36.71 20.79
N ASN A 10 -19.85 36.29 19.52
CA ASN A 10 -19.36 37.15 18.43
C ASN A 10 -20.31 38.29 18.07
N SER A 11 -21.64 38.11 18.18
CA SER A 11 -22.57 39.21 17.87
C SER A 11 -22.48 40.35 18.90
N LYS A 12 -22.32 40.02 20.19
CA LYS A 12 -22.22 41.02 21.26
C LYS A 12 -20.89 41.78 21.29
N LEU A 13 -19.81 41.18 20.79
CA LEU A 13 -18.51 41.83 20.71
C LEU A 13 -18.44 42.85 19.55
N PHE A 14 -19.19 42.63 18.47
CA PHE A 14 -19.27 43.56 17.34
C PHE A 14 -20.29 44.69 17.55
N ASP A 15 -21.38 44.46 18.28
CA ASP A 15 -22.37 45.50 18.59
C ASP A 15 -21.88 46.57 19.58
N SER A 16 -20.72 46.35 20.22
CA SER A 16 -20.14 47.28 21.21
C SER A 16 -18.97 48.12 20.68
N CYS A 17 -18.64 48.00 19.39
CA CYS A 17 -17.79 48.99 18.73
C CYS A 17 -18.66 50.17 18.26
N PRO A 18 -18.36 51.42 18.67
CA PRO A 18 -19.09 52.58 18.18
C PRO A 18 -18.90 52.68 16.66
N ASN A 19 -19.97 52.43 15.91
CA ASN A 19 -20.09 52.62 14.46
C ASN A 19 -20.10 54.12 14.07
N THR A 20 -19.46 54.97 14.85
CA THR A 20 -19.45 56.42 14.68
C THR A 20 -18.06 56.80 14.18
N ASP A 21 -18.03 57.39 12.98
CA ASP A 21 -16.93 58.18 12.37
C ASP A 21 -16.19 57.58 11.15
N MET A 22 -16.42 56.32 10.74
CA MET A 22 -15.80 55.83 9.49
C MET A 22 -16.56 56.21 8.20
N GLN A 23 -17.87 56.48 8.28
CA GLN A 23 -18.62 56.97 7.11
C GLN A 23 -18.29 58.42 6.75
N GLU A 24 -17.75 59.23 7.67
CA GLU A 24 -17.40 60.63 7.40
C GLU A 24 -16.05 60.80 6.68
N LEU A 25 -15.23 59.75 6.62
CA LEU A 25 -13.90 59.80 5.99
C LEU A 25 -13.92 59.46 4.49
N GLY A 26 -15.07 59.18 3.89
CA GLY A 26 -15.20 58.96 2.44
C GLY A 26 -14.42 57.76 1.90
N TYR A 27 -13.94 56.86 2.77
CA TYR A 27 -13.32 55.61 2.36
C TYR A 27 -14.41 54.62 1.97
N ASP A 28 -14.33 54.15 0.72
CA ASP A 28 -15.23 53.15 0.19
C ASP A 28 -14.97 51.81 0.90
N LEU A 29 -15.78 51.50 1.91
CA LEU A 29 -15.68 50.29 2.74
C LEU A 29 -15.70 49.00 1.91
N GLU A 30 -16.31 49.03 0.73
CA GLU A 30 -16.31 47.92 -0.24
C GLU A 30 -14.93 47.71 -0.86
N GLN A 31 -14.21 48.79 -1.18
CA GLN A 31 -12.87 48.72 -1.75
C GLN A 31 -11.85 48.17 -0.74
N TYR A 32 -12.01 48.50 0.54
CA TYR A 32 -11.15 47.97 1.62
C TYR A 32 -11.40 46.47 1.88
N LYS A 33 -12.67 46.04 1.90
CA LYS A 33 -13.04 44.62 2.07
C LYS A 33 -12.46 43.76 0.94
N ASP A 34 -12.57 44.24 -0.28
CA ASP A 34 -12.04 43.53 -1.44
C ASP A 34 -10.50 43.40 -1.40
N GLY A 35 -9.79 44.46 -1.01
CA GLY A 35 -8.32 44.40 -0.88
C GLY A 35 -7.86 43.35 0.14
N THR A 36 -8.53 43.30 1.30
CA THR A 36 -8.22 42.31 2.35
C THR A 36 -8.55 40.88 1.93
N TYR A 37 -9.64 40.66 1.19
CA TYR A 37 -10.02 39.37 0.63
C TYR A 37 -8.93 38.82 -0.31
N HIS A 38 -8.55 39.61 -1.31
CA HIS A 38 -7.54 39.21 -2.30
C HIS A 38 -6.18 38.95 -1.64
N GLY A 39 -5.82 39.75 -0.63
CA GLY A 39 -4.60 39.54 0.15
C GLY A 39 -4.58 38.20 0.89
N MET A 40 -5.68 37.82 1.54
CA MET A 40 -5.74 36.55 2.28
C MET A 40 -5.80 35.35 1.34
N ALA A 41 -6.60 35.42 0.28
CA ALA A 41 -6.65 34.37 -0.75
C ALA A 41 -5.27 34.15 -1.39
N PHE A 42 -4.51 35.23 -1.66
CA PHE A 42 -3.16 35.15 -2.19
C PHE A 42 -2.21 34.41 -1.22
N LEU A 43 -2.25 34.74 0.07
CA LEU A 43 -1.41 34.10 1.08
C LEU A 43 -1.69 32.60 1.19
N VAL A 44 -2.96 32.20 1.19
CA VAL A 44 -3.33 30.77 1.23
C VAL A 44 -2.86 30.05 -0.02
N CYS A 45 -3.07 30.62 -1.21
CA CYS A 45 -2.61 30.02 -2.47
C CYS A 45 -1.07 29.94 -2.55
N LEU A 46 -0.36 30.96 -2.06
CA LEU A 46 1.10 30.96 -1.98
C LEU A 46 1.61 29.85 -1.06
N MET A 47 0.95 29.65 0.09
CA MET A 47 1.29 28.57 1.00
C MET A 47 0.99 27.19 0.37
N TYR A 48 -0.08 27.04 -0.40
CA TYR A 48 -0.31 25.82 -1.19
C TYR A 48 0.82 25.56 -2.19
N LEU A 49 1.28 26.58 -2.89
CA LEU A 49 2.35 26.46 -3.86
C LEU A 49 3.69 26.07 -3.22
N VAL A 50 4.03 26.69 -2.09
CA VAL A 50 5.36 26.54 -1.46
C VAL A 50 5.43 25.32 -0.54
N LYS A 51 4.32 24.89 0.04
CA LYS A 51 4.30 23.79 1.02
C LYS A 51 3.51 22.58 0.52
N VAL A 52 2.21 22.76 0.27
CA VAL A 52 1.31 21.63 -0.02
C VAL A 52 1.71 20.92 -1.31
N VAL A 53 2.03 21.66 -2.38
CA VAL A 53 2.46 21.07 -3.64
C VAL A 53 3.76 20.26 -3.43
N PRO A 54 4.87 20.81 -2.90
CA PRO A 54 6.08 20.02 -2.63
C PRO A 54 5.86 18.79 -1.75
N ASP A 55 5.10 18.92 -0.66
CA ASP A 55 4.83 17.81 0.27
C ASP A 55 4.06 16.69 -0.45
N MET A 56 3.05 17.05 -1.26
CA MET A 56 2.28 16.10 -2.07
C MET A 56 3.16 15.37 -3.09
N TYR A 57 4.10 16.07 -3.75
CA TYR A 57 5.06 15.43 -4.65
C TYR A 57 5.98 14.46 -3.89
N TYR A 58 6.46 14.84 -2.70
CA TYR A 58 7.31 13.98 -1.88
C TYR A 58 6.59 12.69 -1.45
N GLU A 59 5.35 12.80 -0.96
CA GLU A 59 4.51 11.66 -0.61
C GLU A 59 4.19 10.77 -1.81
N PHE A 60 3.94 11.38 -2.97
CA PHE A 60 3.75 10.66 -4.22
C PHE A 60 5.00 9.84 -4.61
N TYR A 61 6.20 10.40 -4.48
CA TYR A 61 7.44 9.66 -4.72
C TYR A 61 7.63 8.49 -3.73
N ASN A 62 7.30 8.71 -2.45
CA ASN A 62 7.38 7.66 -1.43
C ASN A 62 6.45 6.48 -1.75
N THR A 63 5.23 6.78 -2.21
CA THR A 63 4.19 5.78 -2.51
C THR A 63 4.42 5.06 -3.83
N LEU A 64 5.12 5.66 -4.79
CA LEU A 64 5.51 4.98 -6.02
C LEU A 64 6.66 3.97 -5.86
N GLY A 65 7.22 3.78 -4.66
CA GLY A 65 8.37 2.88 -4.51
C GLY A 65 9.71 3.49 -4.94
N ALA A 66 9.75 4.79 -5.24
CA ALA A 66 10.91 5.46 -5.83
C ALA A 66 11.94 5.97 -4.79
N THR A 67 11.63 5.83 -3.50
CA THR A 67 12.45 6.36 -2.41
C THR A 67 13.10 5.25 -1.59
N ASP A 68 14.19 5.56 -0.90
CA ASP A 68 14.89 4.58 -0.07
C ASP A 68 14.24 4.39 1.32
N ALA A 69 12.91 4.34 1.36
CA ALA A 69 12.14 4.10 2.57
C ALA A 69 11.64 2.64 2.62
N ALA A 70 11.54 2.07 3.83
CA ALA A 70 11.02 0.71 4.04
C ALA A 70 9.62 0.51 3.41
N TYR A 71 8.78 1.54 3.53
CA TYR A 71 7.46 1.57 2.92
C TYR A 71 7.51 1.53 1.38
N SER A 72 8.37 2.34 0.75
CA SER A 72 8.62 2.31 -0.70
C SER A 72 9.07 0.94 -1.19
N ARG A 73 9.98 0.30 -0.43
CA ARG A 73 10.48 -1.04 -0.75
C ARG A 73 9.37 -2.10 -0.66
N LEU A 74 8.47 -2.01 0.32
CA LEU A 74 7.30 -2.90 0.43
C LEU A 74 6.34 -2.76 -0.75
N LEU A 75 6.07 -1.52 -1.19
CA LEU A 75 5.22 -1.28 -2.36
C LEU A 75 5.86 -1.80 -3.66
N SER A 76 7.18 -1.66 -3.81
CA SER A 76 7.90 -2.25 -4.95
C SER A 76 7.82 -3.79 -4.97
N LEU A 77 7.93 -4.43 -3.80
CA LEU A 77 7.79 -5.88 -3.62
C LEU A 77 6.40 -6.35 -4.06
N ARG A 78 5.37 -5.60 -3.66
CA ARG A 78 3.98 -5.87 -4.03
C ARG A 78 3.74 -5.68 -5.51
N GLN A 79 4.32 -4.65 -6.14
CA GLN A 79 4.21 -4.45 -7.58
C GLN A 79 4.77 -5.65 -8.37
N ILE A 80 5.84 -6.26 -7.88
CA ILE A 80 6.41 -7.49 -8.44
C ILE A 80 5.41 -8.65 -8.32
N LEU A 81 4.80 -8.85 -7.16
CA LEU A 81 3.77 -9.88 -6.96
C LEU A 81 2.56 -9.68 -7.86
N SER A 82 2.10 -8.44 -7.99
CA SER A 82 1.03 -8.07 -8.91
C SER A 82 1.37 -8.43 -10.35
N SER A 83 2.61 -8.19 -10.78
CA SER A 83 3.09 -8.52 -12.14
C SER A 83 3.20 -10.03 -12.37
N GLN A 84 3.45 -10.81 -11.31
CA GLN A 84 3.50 -12.27 -11.33
C GLN A 84 2.09 -12.89 -11.30
N GLY A 85 1.08 -12.13 -10.89
CA GLY A 85 -0.30 -12.59 -10.77
C GLY A 85 -0.60 -13.34 -9.47
N ASP A 86 0.24 -13.19 -8.44
CA ASP A 86 0.13 -13.90 -7.16
C ASP A 86 -0.63 -13.11 -6.07
N ASP A 87 -0.98 -11.85 -6.34
CA ASP A 87 -1.80 -10.97 -5.48
C ASP A 87 -3.22 -11.52 -5.24
N THR A 88 -3.75 -11.42 -4.01
CA THR A 88 -5.22 -11.54 -3.83
C THR A 88 -5.95 -10.34 -4.43
N ILE A 89 -7.24 -10.54 -4.68
CA ILE A 89 -8.16 -9.42 -4.95
C ILE A 89 -8.14 -8.39 -3.80
N SER A 90 -8.10 -8.81 -2.53
CA SER A 90 -8.04 -7.87 -1.39
C SER A 90 -6.74 -7.09 -1.33
N GLN A 91 -5.59 -7.73 -1.60
CA GLN A 91 -4.28 -7.10 -1.70
C GLN A 91 -4.27 -6.16 -2.90
N LEU A 92 -4.80 -6.55 -4.05
CA LEU A 92 -4.89 -5.65 -5.20
C LEU A 92 -5.74 -4.42 -4.87
N ILE A 93 -6.94 -4.60 -4.32
CA ILE A 93 -7.83 -3.49 -3.95
C ILE A 93 -7.18 -2.58 -2.92
N GLY A 94 -6.58 -3.14 -1.86
CA GLY A 94 -5.90 -2.37 -0.82
C GLY A 94 -4.76 -1.53 -1.39
N TYR A 95 -3.97 -2.07 -2.32
CA TYR A 95 -2.89 -1.36 -2.99
C TYR A 95 -3.42 -0.17 -3.79
N LYS A 96 -4.50 -0.39 -4.53
CA LYS A 96 -5.10 0.63 -5.38
C LYS A 96 -5.77 1.73 -4.57
N MET A 97 -6.45 1.38 -3.48
CA MET A 97 -6.99 2.37 -2.54
C MET A 97 -5.88 3.19 -1.90
N GLU A 98 -4.80 2.56 -1.44
CA GLU A 98 -3.66 3.23 -0.84
C GLU A 98 -3.00 4.20 -1.81
N ASN A 99 -2.75 3.77 -3.05
CA ASN A 99 -2.27 4.67 -4.10
C ASN A 99 -3.28 5.80 -4.36
N TYR A 100 -4.58 5.53 -4.45
CA TYR A 100 -5.57 6.58 -4.68
C TYR A 100 -5.65 7.59 -3.52
N MET A 101 -5.64 7.12 -2.28
CA MET A 101 -5.68 7.98 -1.09
C MET A 101 -4.45 8.88 -1.02
N ASN A 102 -3.27 8.34 -1.30
CA ASN A 102 -2.05 9.13 -1.22
C ASN A 102 -1.80 10.05 -2.43
N THR A 103 -2.53 9.87 -3.53
CA THR A 103 -2.27 10.63 -4.78
C THR A 103 -3.42 11.55 -5.18
N ALA A 104 -4.67 11.07 -5.08
CA ALA A 104 -5.86 11.79 -5.55
C ALA A 104 -6.62 12.49 -4.42
N TYR A 105 -6.78 11.81 -3.28
CA TYR A 105 -7.65 12.29 -2.20
C TYR A 105 -7.16 13.63 -1.63
N ILE A 106 -5.87 13.72 -1.30
CA ILE A 106 -5.25 14.95 -0.80
C ILE A 106 -5.39 16.09 -1.83
N ALA A 107 -5.11 15.81 -3.11
CA ALA A 107 -5.25 16.78 -4.18
C ALA A 107 -6.71 17.24 -4.40
N LEU A 108 -7.69 16.33 -4.35
CA LEU A 108 -9.11 16.65 -4.45
C LEU A 108 -9.58 17.52 -3.28
N LEU A 109 -9.10 17.21 -2.07
CA LEU A 109 -9.43 17.94 -0.85
C LEU A 109 -8.95 19.39 -0.94
N TYR A 110 -7.70 19.61 -1.38
CA TYR A 110 -7.18 20.96 -1.59
C TYR A 110 -7.80 21.68 -2.80
N LEU A 111 -8.15 20.98 -3.88
CA LEU A 111 -8.92 21.56 -4.99
C LEU A 111 -10.29 22.04 -4.55
N LEU A 112 -11.00 21.25 -3.74
CA LEU A 112 -12.28 21.64 -3.16
C LEU A 112 -12.11 22.88 -2.28
N ASN A 113 -11.03 22.95 -1.50
CA ASN A 113 -10.77 24.12 -0.68
C ASN A 113 -10.48 25.38 -1.51
N ILE A 114 -9.67 25.27 -2.58
CA ILE A 114 -9.49 26.38 -3.52
C ILE A 114 -10.84 26.83 -4.08
N TRP A 115 -11.69 25.89 -4.52
CA TRP A 115 -13.01 26.20 -5.02
C TRP A 115 -13.85 26.97 -3.98
N ILE A 116 -13.84 26.54 -2.70
CA ILE A 116 -14.54 27.24 -1.61
C ILE A 116 -13.98 28.65 -1.42
N ILE A 117 -12.66 28.83 -1.34
CA ILE A 117 -12.02 30.14 -1.14
C ILE A 117 -12.46 31.16 -2.21
N PHE A 118 -12.62 30.72 -3.46
CA PHE A 118 -13.08 31.59 -4.56
C PHE A 118 -14.59 31.86 -4.57
N HIS A 119 -15.37 31.15 -3.77
CA HIS A 119 -16.82 31.34 -3.62
C HIS A 119 -17.23 31.92 -2.26
N THR A 120 -16.26 32.19 -1.39
CA THR A 120 -16.46 32.73 -0.05
C THR A 120 -16.09 34.22 -0.03
N ASP A 121 -17.01 35.10 0.34
CA ASP A 121 -16.75 36.55 0.33
C ASP A 121 -16.12 37.07 1.65
N GLN A 122 -16.13 36.25 2.70
CA GLN A 122 -15.65 36.67 4.02
C GLN A 122 -14.21 36.18 4.28
N VAL A 123 -13.33 37.12 4.65
CA VAL A 123 -11.92 36.82 4.97
C VAL A 123 -11.80 35.77 6.08
N LEU A 124 -12.63 35.86 7.12
CA LEU A 124 -12.60 34.92 8.24
C LEU A 124 -12.93 33.50 7.80
N ASP A 125 -13.95 33.35 6.94
CA ASP A 125 -14.39 32.05 6.43
C ASP A 125 -13.28 31.40 5.59
N ILE A 126 -12.55 32.16 4.76
CA ILE A 126 -11.37 31.66 4.03
C ILE A 126 -10.33 31.05 4.97
N VAL A 127 -10.04 31.72 6.09
CA VAL A 127 -9.06 31.23 7.07
C VAL A 127 -9.59 29.97 7.77
N LEU A 128 -10.86 29.98 8.18
CA LEU A 128 -11.47 28.86 8.87
C LEU A 128 -11.61 27.63 7.97
N ASP A 129 -12.00 27.81 6.71
CA ASP A 129 -12.06 26.75 5.70
C ASP A 129 -10.67 26.18 5.46
N PHE A 130 -9.65 27.04 5.27
CA PHE A 130 -8.26 26.60 5.18
C PHE A 130 -7.83 25.73 6.38
N LEU A 131 -8.06 26.21 7.60
CA LEU A 131 -7.70 25.48 8.82
C LEU A 131 -8.50 24.18 8.99
N ALA A 132 -9.77 24.16 8.60
CA ALA A 132 -10.61 22.97 8.68
C ALA A 132 -10.10 21.87 7.74
N PHE A 133 -9.73 22.22 6.50
CA PHE A 133 -9.19 21.25 5.55
C PHE A 133 -7.80 20.74 5.97
N GLU A 134 -6.93 21.61 6.48
CA GLU A 134 -5.64 21.19 7.04
C GLU A 134 -5.84 20.26 8.26
N PHE A 135 -6.82 20.56 9.11
CA PHE A 135 -7.19 19.71 10.24
C PHE A 135 -7.70 18.35 9.77
N ILE A 136 -8.58 18.28 8.77
CA ILE A 136 -9.08 17.02 8.20
C ILE A 136 -7.92 16.21 7.63
N ALA A 137 -7.05 16.84 6.82
CA ALA A 137 -5.90 16.17 6.22
C ALA A 137 -4.97 15.56 7.28
N ARG A 138 -4.65 16.32 8.33
CA ARG A 138 -3.80 15.82 9.44
C ARG A 138 -4.50 14.82 10.33
N PHE A 139 -5.79 14.98 10.57
CA PHE A 139 -6.57 14.05 11.38
C PHE A 139 -6.65 12.69 10.70
N ASP A 140 -6.84 12.66 9.38
CA ASP A 140 -6.77 11.42 8.60
C ASP A 140 -5.38 10.79 8.68
N GLU A 141 -4.31 11.59 8.53
CA GLU A 141 -2.94 11.10 8.64
C GLU A 141 -2.65 10.51 10.05
N GLU A 142 -3.06 11.21 11.12
CA GLU A 142 -2.91 10.72 12.49
C GLU A 142 -3.80 9.51 12.79
N LEU A 143 -5.01 9.44 12.21
CA LEU A 143 -5.84 8.24 12.28
C LEU A 143 -5.14 7.04 11.63
N THR A 144 -4.46 7.23 10.48
CA THR A 144 -3.68 6.15 9.86
C THR A 144 -2.46 5.74 10.69
N LYS A 145 -1.90 6.64 11.51
CA LYS A 145 -0.74 6.40 12.39
C LYS A 145 -1.10 5.93 13.80
N SER A 146 -2.37 5.99 14.17
CA SER A 146 -2.81 5.85 15.56
C SER A 146 -2.63 4.43 16.13
N GLN A 147 -2.12 4.36 17.36
CA GLN A 147 -1.62 3.13 18.04
C GLN A 147 -2.68 2.14 18.53
N TRP A 148 -3.99 2.44 18.42
CA TRP A 148 -5.06 1.48 18.77
C TRP A 148 -5.16 0.34 17.74
N TRP A 149 -4.40 0.45 16.65
CA TRP A 149 -4.27 -0.51 15.57
C TRP A 149 -2.83 -1.09 15.59
N ASP A 150 -2.66 -2.20 16.31
CA ASP A 150 -1.43 -3.03 16.34
C ASP A 150 -0.11 -2.37 16.81
N PRO A 151 0.09 -2.24 18.14
CA PRO A 151 1.22 -1.53 18.77
C PRO A 151 2.61 -2.14 18.54
N GLY A 152 2.71 -3.26 17.82
CA GLY A 152 3.99 -3.86 17.42
C GLY A 152 4.25 -3.87 15.91
N GLN A 153 3.38 -3.22 15.12
CA GLN A 153 3.39 -3.36 13.65
C GLN A 153 3.41 -4.84 13.22
N ARG A 154 2.85 -5.75 14.03
CA ARG A 154 2.79 -7.18 13.77
C ARG A 154 2.05 -7.48 12.45
N TRP A 155 1.04 -6.69 12.11
CA TRP A 155 0.27 -6.73 10.87
C TRP A 155 1.08 -6.28 9.67
N ILE A 156 1.81 -5.18 9.79
CA ILE A 156 2.73 -4.71 8.74
C ILE A 156 3.87 -5.70 8.55
N THR A 157 4.44 -6.22 9.65
CA THR A 157 5.55 -7.18 9.64
C THR A 157 5.13 -8.52 9.06
N ALA A 158 3.96 -9.03 9.44
CA ALA A 158 3.43 -10.27 8.88
C ALA A 158 3.02 -10.10 7.41
N GLY A 159 2.43 -8.96 7.04
CA GLY A 159 2.14 -8.63 5.64
C GLY A 159 3.42 -8.54 4.81
N ALA A 160 4.44 -7.86 5.33
CA ALA A 160 5.77 -7.81 4.72
C ALA A 160 6.39 -9.20 4.57
N MET A 161 6.30 -10.04 5.60
CA MET A 161 6.78 -11.42 5.55
C MET A 161 6.00 -12.25 4.52
N GLU A 162 4.68 -12.08 4.42
CA GLU A 162 3.86 -12.71 3.38
C GLU A 162 4.33 -12.27 1.99
N LEU A 163 4.55 -10.98 1.77
CA LEU A 163 5.05 -10.47 0.48
C LEU A 163 6.44 -11.04 0.16
N VAL A 164 7.33 -11.15 1.15
CA VAL A 164 8.66 -11.76 0.99
C VAL A 164 8.52 -13.25 0.64
N LEU A 165 7.68 -14.00 1.35
CA LEU A 165 7.44 -15.42 1.08
C LEU A 165 6.85 -15.63 -0.31
N GLN A 166 5.88 -14.82 -0.72
CA GLN A 166 5.28 -14.92 -2.05
C GLN A 166 6.27 -14.54 -3.17
N THR A 167 7.17 -13.57 -2.94
CA THR A 167 8.16 -13.17 -3.96
C THR A 167 9.31 -14.16 -4.10
N THR A 168 9.72 -14.78 -2.99
CA THR A 168 10.78 -15.78 -2.96
C THR A 168 10.30 -17.16 -3.39
N ILE A 169 9.09 -17.54 -3.00
CA ILE A 169 8.52 -18.85 -3.28
C ILE A 169 7.35 -18.69 -4.25
N ARG A 170 7.62 -18.89 -5.55
CA ARG A 170 6.57 -18.82 -6.56
C ARG A 170 5.56 -19.94 -6.35
N ARG A 171 4.32 -19.57 -6.07
CA ARG A 171 3.23 -20.54 -5.77
C ARG A 171 2.98 -21.51 -6.92
N GLN A 172 3.21 -21.06 -8.15
CA GLN A 172 3.08 -21.88 -9.35
C GLN A 172 4.00 -23.10 -9.34
N TRP A 173 5.19 -22.99 -8.74
CA TRP A 173 6.11 -24.12 -8.56
C TRP A 173 5.60 -25.08 -7.49
N LEU A 174 5.09 -24.56 -6.37
CA LEU A 174 4.57 -25.41 -5.29
C LEU A 174 3.30 -26.17 -5.69
N ASP A 175 2.50 -25.59 -6.58
CA ASP A 175 1.23 -26.16 -7.03
C ASP A 175 1.41 -27.23 -8.12
N ASN A 176 2.55 -27.24 -8.82
CA ASN A 176 2.79 -28.07 -9.99
C ASN A 176 4.13 -28.81 -9.88
N LEU A 177 4.06 -30.14 -9.78
CA LEU A 177 5.22 -31.02 -9.70
C LEU A 177 6.20 -30.80 -10.86
N ASP A 178 5.72 -30.70 -12.10
CA ASP A 178 6.57 -30.57 -13.28
C ASP A 178 7.35 -29.25 -13.25
N ALA A 179 6.66 -28.16 -12.87
CA ALA A 179 7.28 -26.84 -12.74
C ALA A 179 8.30 -26.82 -11.59
N PHE A 180 8.02 -27.52 -10.49
CA PHE A 180 8.94 -27.67 -9.37
C PHE A 180 10.20 -28.44 -9.78
N CYS A 181 10.04 -29.61 -10.39
CA CYS A 181 11.13 -30.47 -10.83
C CYS A 181 12.02 -29.76 -11.84
N MET A 182 11.42 -29.05 -12.79
CA MET A 182 12.14 -28.25 -13.79
C MET A 182 12.94 -27.12 -13.15
N GLN A 183 12.39 -26.45 -12.14
CA GLN A 183 13.03 -25.28 -11.50
C GLN A 183 14.18 -25.68 -10.57
N PHE A 184 14.07 -26.81 -9.89
CA PHE A 184 15.05 -27.28 -8.91
C PHE A 184 15.94 -28.43 -9.43
N GLU A 185 15.78 -28.80 -10.71
CA GLU A 185 16.52 -29.88 -11.36
C GLU A 185 16.42 -31.23 -10.62
N ILE A 186 15.25 -31.49 -10.03
CA ILE A 186 14.96 -32.73 -9.29
C ILE A 186 14.31 -33.73 -10.23
N ASP A 187 14.67 -35.00 -10.10
CA ASP A 187 14.02 -36.07 -10.85
C ASP A 187 12.52 -36.15 -10.49
N ARG A 188 11.69 -36.05 -11.52
CA ARG A 188 10.25 -36.06 -11.42
C ARG A 188 9.73 -37.39 -10.91
N ASP A 189 10.28 -38.49 -11.39
CA ASP A 189 9.77 -39.83 -11.07
C ASP A 189 10.08 -40.18 -9.61
N PHE A 190 11.24 -39.75 -9.11
CA PHE A 190 11.59 -39.82 -7.69
C PHE A 190 10.58 -39.07 -6.80
N LEU A 191 10.27 -37.81 -7.12
CA LEU A 191 9.31 -37.03 -6.33
C LEU A 191 7.89 -37.57 -6.45
N LEU A 192 7.51 -38.10 -7.62
CA LEU A 192 6.21 -38.73 -7.84
C LEU A 192 6.05 -40.01 -7.00
N GLU A 193 7.09 -40.84 -6.92
CA GLU A 193 7.11 -42.03 -6.06
C GLU A 193 7.03 -41.65 -4.57
N ALA A 194 7.81 -40.65 -4.15
CA ALA A 194 7.92 -40.29 -2.74
C ALA A 194 6.73 -39.47 -2.21
N CYS A 195 6.12 -38.61 -3.03
CA CYS A 195 4.97 -37.77 -2.64
C CYS A 195 3.60 -38.32 -3.10
N GLY A 196 3.61 -39.33 -3.97
CA GLY A 196 2.44 -39.97 -4.57
C GLY A 196 1.86 -39.24 -5.78
N GLU A 197 1.12 -39.96 -6.62
CA GLU A 197 0.39 -39.44 -7.78
C GLU A 197 -0.76 -38.52 -7.35
N ASN A 198 -0.48 -37.25 -7.09
CA ASN A 198 -1.49 -36.25 -6.80
C ASN A 198 -1.26 -34.99 -7.62
N SER A 199 -2.32 -34.49 -8.24
CA SER A 199 -2.29 -33.32 -9.14
C SER A 199 -1.94 -31.99 -8.44
N SER A 200 -1.92 -31.97 -7.11
CA SER A 200 -1.72 -30.78 -6.28
C SER A 200 -0.49 -30.89 -5.35
N PHE A 201 0.64 -31.35 -5.92
CA PHE A 201 1.98 -31.52 -5.31
C PHE A 201 2.13 -31.07 -3.85
N LEU A 202 2.53 -29.83 -3.54
CA LEU A 202 2.65 -29.38 -2.15
C LEU A 202 1.35 -28.77 -1.59
N LYS A 203 0.43 -28.38 -2.47
CA LYS A 203 -0.89 -27.82 -2.13
C LYS A 203 -1.94 -28.91 -1.93
N ASN A 204 -1.76 -29.77 -0.94
CA ASN A 204 -2.68 -30.88 -0.67
C ASN A 204 -3.40 -30.71 0.67
N LYS A 205 -4.72 -30.44 0.59
CA LYS A 205 -5.60 -30.26 1.76
C LYS A 205 -5.69 -31.51 2.64
N GLU A 206 -5.73 -32.70 2.06
CA GLU A 206 -5.86 -33.95 2.80
C GLU A 206 -4.58 -34.27 3.57
N VAL A 207 -3.42 -34.16 2.90
CA VAL A 207 -2.11 -34.36 3.54
C VAL A 207 -1.88 -33.30 4.61
N ALA A 208 -2.16 -32.02 4.34
CA ALA A 208 -2.00 -30.97 5.34
C ALA A 208 -2.89 -31.18 6.57
N SER A 209 -4.09 -31.75 6.40
CA SER A 209 -4.94 -32.09 7.54
C SER A 209 -4.40 -33.27 8.33
N LYS A 210 -3.83 -34.28 7.67
CA LYS A 210 -3.19 -35.42 8.35
C LYS A 210 -1.95 -34.99 9.12
N ASP A 211 -1.08 -34.21 8.47
CA ASP A 211 0.16 -33.71 9.08
C ASP A 211 -0.11 -32.77 10.25
N LYS A 212 -1.21 -31.99 10.20
CA LYS A 212 -1.65 -31.16 11.33
C LYS A 212 -1.96 -31.96 12.59
N ASP A 213 -2.49 -33.17 12.44
CA ASP A 213 -2.88 -34.03 13.57
C ASP A 213 -1.78 -35.03 13.95
N ASP A 214 -0.65 -35.02 13.24
CA ASP A 214 0.50 -35.88 13.51
C ASP A 214 1.47 -35.20 14.49
N VAL A 215 1.65 -35.83 15.64
CA VAL A 215 2.50 -35.35 16.73
C VAL A 215 3.98 -35.27 16.31
N VAL A 216 4.40 -36.02 15.30
CA VAL A 216 5.78 -36.01 14.79
C VAL A 216 6.17 -34.63 14.23
N PHE A 217 5.22 -33.89 13.67
CA PHE A 217 5.45 -32.56 13.09
C PHE A 217 5.15 -31.40 14.06
N MET A 218 4.83 -31.70 15.31
CA MET A 218 4.54 -30.69 16.33
C MET A 218 5.77 -30.39 17.18
N THR A 219 5.91 -29.13 17.60
CA THR A 219 6.82 -28.78 18.70
C THR A 219 6.33 -29.40 20.01
N LYS A 220 7.19 -29.44 21.03
CA LYS A 220 6.83 -29.97 22.37
C LYS A 220 5.67 -29.19 23.00
N GLU A 221 5.62 -27.88 22.77
CA GLU A 221 4.57 -26.99 23.27
C GLU A 221 3.25 -27.26 22.55
N GLU A 222 3.26 -27.28 21.21
CA GLU A 222 2.06 -27.61 20.41
C GLU A 222 1.52 -29.01 20.70
N THR A 223 2.41 -29.96 20.97
CA THR A 223 2.02 -31.32 21.37
C THR A 223 1.19 -31.29 22.66
N LEU A 224 1.63 -30.53 23.67
CA LEU A 224 0.91 -30.40 24.94
C LEU A 224 -0.47 -29.79 24.72
N ASP A 225 -0.54 -28.69 23.97
CA ASP A 225 -1.79 -28.01 23.63
C ASP A 225 -2.75 -28.92 22.85
N PHE A 226 -2.23 -29.73 21.92
CA PHE A 226 -3.00 -30.72 21.19
C PHE A 226 -3.58 -31.80 22.12
N TRP A 227 -2.80 -32.33 23.05
CA TRP A 227 -3.27 -33.32 24.03
C TRP A 227 -4.32 -32.74 24.98
N PHE A 228 -4.12 -31.51 25.47
CA PHE A 228 -5.08 -30.82 26.31
C PHE A 228 -6.38 -30.55 25.56
N THR A 229 -6.30 -30.05 24.32
CA THR A 229 -7.46 -29.82 23.45
C THR A 229 -8.24 -31.11 23.21
N ASN A 230 -7.57 -32.22 22.88
CA ASN A 230 -8.23 -33.50 22.62
C ASN A 230 -8.86 -34.10 23.88
N THR A 231 -8.21 -33.96 25.02
CA THR A 231 -8.74 -34.41 26.32
C THR A 231 -9.96 -33.57 26.71
N ALA A 232 -9.89 -32.25 26.53
CA ALA A 232 -11.01 -31.33 26.77
C ALA A 232 -12.21 -31.64 25.85
N LYS A 233 -11.97 -31.92 24.56
CA LYS A 233 -13.01 -32.36 23.60
C LYS A 233 -13.69 -33.67 24.07
N LYS A 234 -12.92 -34.66 24.54
CA LYS A 234 -13.46 -35.92 25.09
C LYS A 234 -14.31 -35.70 26.35
N LEU A 235 -13.87 -34.80 27.22
CA LEU A 235 -14.58 -34.44 28.46
C LEU A 235 -15.73 -33.44 28.23
N ARG A 236 -15.94 -32.98 26.99
CA ARG A 236 -16.92 -31.94 26.62
C ARG A 236 -16.74 -30.62 27.41
N ASN A 237 -15.51 -30.30 27.78
CA ASN A 237 -15.16 -29.04 28.45
C ASN A 237 -14.78 -27.97 27.41
N TRP A 238 -15.77 -27.28 26.86
CA TRP A 238 -15.57 -26.30 25.79
C TRP A 238 -14.72 -25.09 26.19
N ASN A 239 -14.75 -24.69 27.46
CA ASN A 239 -13.91 -23.59 27.95
C ASN A 239 -12.42 -23.94 27.83
N ALA A 240 -12.06 -25.17 28.20
CA ALA A 240 -10.68 -25.64 28.03
C ALA A 240 -10.32 -25.84 26.55
N VAL A 241 -11.28 -26.26 25.69
CA VAL A 241 -11.03 -26.31 24.25
C VAL A 241 -10.66 -24.93 23.71
N GLU A 242 -11.39 -23.88 24.10
CA GLU A 242 -11.10 -22.51 23.66
C GLU A 242 -9.76 -21.98 24.18
N GLU A 243 -9.33 -22.40 25.38
CA GLU A 243 -8.05 -22.00 25.96
C GLU A 243 -6.84 -22.64 25.28
N TYR A 244 -6.93 -23.93 24.93
CA TYR A 244 -5.80 -24.68 24.35
C TYR A 244 -5.84 -24.78 22.81
N GLU A 245 -6.94 -24.45 22.16
CA GLU A 245 -7.01 -24.43 20.70
C GLU A 245 -6.32 -23.17 20.16
N ALA A 246 -5.28 -23.37 19.35
CA ALA A 246 -4.50 -22.27 18.79
C ALA A 246 -5.42 -21.24 18.08
N PRO A 247 -5.40 -19.96 18.49
CA PRO A 247 -6.32 -18.97 17.96
C PRO A 247 -6.04 -18.68 16.48
N GLU A 248 -7.10 -18.58 15.68
CA GLU A 248 -6.99 -18.16 14.28
C GLU A 248 -6.57 -16.68 14.22
N VAL A 249 -5.41 -16.40 13.63
CA VAL A 249 -4.88 -15.04 13.46
C VAL A 249 -5.50 -14.39 12.23
N HIS A 250 -6.58 -13.63 12.42
CA HIS A 250 -7.22 -12.82 11.36
C HIS A 250 -6.61 -11.42 11.27
N TYR A 251 -6.45 -10.87 10.05
CA TYR A 251 -5.93 -9.52 9.83
C TYR A 251 -7.08 -8.54 9.56
N GLY A 252 -7.51 -7.84 10.61
CA GLY A 252 -8.50 -6.77 10.52
C GLY A 252 -9.97 -7.24 10.46
N MET A 253 -10.86 -6.26 10.45
CA MET A 253 -12.30 -6.49 10.48
C MET A 253 -12.82 -7.12 9.19
N LEU A 254 -12.23 -6.77 8.04
CA LEU A 254 -12.61 -7.30 6.74
C LEU A 254 -12.29 -8.79 6.60
N ASP A 255 -11.15 -9.29 7.09
CA ASP A 255 -10.85 -10.74 7.07
C ASP A 255 -11.82 -11.54 7.94
N ARG A 256 -12.22 -10.99 9.09
CA ARG A 256 -13.26 -11.60 9.94
C ARG A 256 -14.63 -11.63 9.27
N ILE A 257 -14.97 -10.60 8.51
CA ILE A 257 -16.28 -10.48 7.83
C ILE A 257 -16.31 -11.30 6.52
N LEU A 258 -15.20 -11.33 5.77
CA LEU A 258 -15.15 -11.88 4.41
C LEU A 258 -14.95 -13.40 4.33
N GLN A 259 -14.57 -14.09 5.43
CA GLN A 259 -14.72 -15.53 5.75
C GLN A 259 -13.50 -16.06 6.55
N LYS A 260 -13.74 -16.99 7.50
CA LYS A 260 -12.71 -17.65 8.35
C LYS A 260 -11.50 -18.25 7.60
N ASP A 261 -11.69 -18.66 6.35
CA ASP A 261 -10.65 -19.29 5.53
C ASP A 261 -9.56 -18.31 5.01
N HIS A 262 -9.69 -17.00 5.27
CA HIS A 262 -8.80 -15.97 4.70
C HIS A 262 -7.75 -15.39 5.65
N ALA A 263 -7.69 -15.84 6.91
CA ALA A 263 -6.56 -15.52 7.79
C ALA A 263 -5.23 -15.85 7.09
N MET A 264 -4.24 -14.94 7.11
CA MET A 264 -2.98 -15.06 6.34
C MET A 264 -2.32 -16.44 6.49
N PHE A 265 -2.25 -16.96 7.71
CA PHE A 265 -1.67 -18.28 7.97
C PHE A 265 -2.59 -19.44 7.59
N ASN A 266 -3.91 -19.25 7.59
CA ASN A 266 -4.86 -20.20 7.01
C ASN A 266 -4.74 -20.19 5.49
N ARG A 267 -4.46 -19.08 4.82
CA ARG A 267 -4.34 -19.05 3.35
C ARG A 267 -3.29 -20.03 2.79
N PHE A 268 -2.23 -20.30 3.56
CA PHE A 268 -1.19 -21.27 3.23
C PHE A 268 -1.35 -22.63 3.91
N TRP A 269 -2.46 -22.88 4.61
CA TRP A 269 -2.65 -24.12 5.36
C TRP A 269 -2.51 -25.36 4.48
N LYS A 270 -2.97 -25.28 3.22
CA LYS A 270 -2.87 -26.37 2.24
C LYS A 270 -1.44 -26.74 1.84
N TYR A 271 -0.47 -25.88 2.14
CA TYR A 271 0.96 -26.11 1.91
C TYR A 271 1.67 -26.62 3.16
N ARG A 272 0.97 -26.79 4.30
CA ARG A 272 1.51 -27.39 5.53
C ARG A 272 1.54 -28.92 5.41
N THR A 273 2.11 -29.40 4.31
CA THR A 273 2.31 -30.81 3.99
C THR A 273 3.71 -31.20 4.44
N TRP A 274 3.97 -31.12 5.76
CA TRP A 274 5.28 -31.36 6.37
C TRP A 274 5.93 -32.67 5.92
N SER A 275 5.14 -33.74 5.80
CA SER A 275 5.60 -35.03 5.29
C SER A 275 6.16 -34.94 3.86
N ARG A 276 5.59 -34.09 3.00
CA ARG A 276 6.08 -33.85 1.63
C ARG A 276 7.26 -32.88 1.61
N TRP A 277 7.24 -31.87 2.45
CA TRP A 277 8.37 -30.94 2.59
C TRP A 277 9.62 -31.65 3.07
N GLU A 278 9.51 -32.60 4.00
CA GLU A 278 10.63 -33.43 4.43
C GLU A 278 11.28 -34.13 3.23
N VAL A 279 10.50 -34.82 2.40
CA VAL A 279 10.99 -35.45 1.17
C VAL A 279 11.67 -34.42 0.25
N VAL A 280 11.00 -33.30 -0.03
CA VAL A 280 11.48 -32.28 -0.98
C VAL A 280 12.79 -31.62 -0.52
N LEU A 281 12.91 -31.32 0.78
CA LEU A 281 14.10 -30.71 1.36
C LEU A 281 15.34 -31.60 1.25
N PHE A 282 15.14 -32.92 1.23
CA PHE A 282 16.21 -33.91 1.08
C PHE A 282 16.31 -34.52 -0.33
N ALA A 283 15.38 -34.18 -1.22
CA ALA A 283 15.38 -34.61 -2.63
C ALA A 283 16.40 -33.84 -3.47
N SER A 284 16.60 -32.57 -3.13
CA SER A 284 17.59 -31.74 -3.82
C SER A 284 18.99 -32.20 -3.43
N PRO A 285 19.94 -32.32 -4.38
CA PRO A 285 21.32 -32.59 -4.03
C PRO A 285 21.79 -31.50 -3.07
N VAL A 286 22.20 -31.89 -1.85
CA VAL A 286 22.81 -30.96 -0.90
C VAL A 286 24.04 -30.40 -1.62
N PRO A 287 24.09 -29.09 -1.92
CA PRO A 287 25.26 -28.52 -2.55
C PRO A 287 26.45 -28.86 -1.65
N LYS A 288 27.49 -29.49 -2.22
CA LYS A 288 28.61 -29.95 -1.39
C LYS A 288 29.15 -28.74 -0.68
N LEU A 289 29.50 -28.90 0.59
CA LEU A 289 30.09 -27.82 1.38
C LEU A 289 31.32 -27.23 0.66
N ASN A 290 32.08 -28.09 -0.03
CA ASN A 290 33.18 -27.68 -0.89
C ASN A 290 32.68 -26.87 -2.08
N ASP A 291 31.65 -27.27 -2.81
CA ASP A 291 31.04 -26.50 -3.90
C ASP A 291 30.46 -25.15 -3.45
N LEU A 292 30.19 -24.94 -2.15
CA LEU A 292 29.75 -23.69 -1.50
C LEU A 292 30.90 -22.76 -1.06
N PHE A 293 32.11 -23.31 -0.90
CA PHE A 293 33.32 -22.56 -0.51
C PHE A 293 34.44 -22.63 -1.55
N GLU A 294 34.25 -23.39 -2.63
CA GLU A 294 35.19 -23.51 -3.74
C GLU A 294 35.32 -22.14 -4.38
N MET A 295 36.55 -21.66 -4.36
CA MET A 295 36.97 -20.46 -5.06
C MET A 295 36.81 -20.76 -6.54
N ASP A 296 35.98 -20.01 -7.24
CA ASP A 296 35.98 -20.07 -8.70
C ASP A 296 37.40 -19.73 -9.19
N GLU A 297 38.10 -20.71 -9.79
CA GLU A 297 39.53 -20.60 -10.15
C GLU A 297 39.83 -19.40 -11.05
N ARG A 298 38.81 -18.86 -11.75
CA ARG A 298 38.92 -17.66 -12.57
C ARG A 298 38.72 -16.34 -11.84
N SER A 299 38.02 -16.31 -10.70
CA SER A 299 37.66 -15.08 -9.99
C SER A 299 38.18 -14.98 -8.55
N GLY A 300 38.68 -16.08 -7.98
CA GLY A 300 39.26 -16.10 -6.64
C GLY A 300 38.27 -15.75 -5.52
N ARG A 301 36.98 -16.01 -5.73
CA ARG A 301 35.91 -15.78 -4.74
C ARG A 301 35.15 -17.07 -4.44
N PRO A 302 34.77 -17.35 -3.18
CA PRO A 302 33.99 -18.54 -2.83
C PRO A 302 32.61 -18.48 -3.49
N SER A 303 32.06 -19.61 -3.90
CA SER A 303 30.76 -19.69 -4.59
C SER A 303 29.55 -19.20 -3.75
N ILE A 304 29.57 -19.32 -2.42
CA ILE A 304 28.62 -18.60 -1.54
C ILE A 304 28.78 -17.09 -1.68
N ALA A 305 30.01 -16.59 -1.88
CA ALA A 305 30.20 -15.19 -2.23
C ALA A 305 29.65 -14.89 -3.62
N ARG A 306 29.48 -15.83 -4.56
CA ARG A 306 28.74 -15.54 -5.80
C ARG A 306 27.25 -15.33 -5.54
N SER A 307 26.60 -16.17 -4.73
CA SER A 307 25.18 -16.03 -4.38
C SER A 307 24.88 -14.93 -3.34
N LEU A 308 25.87 -14.52 -2.53
CA LEU A 308 25.78 -13.39 -1.60
C LEU A 308 26.39 -12.07 -2.13
N GLU A 309 27.35 -12.10 -3.06
CA GLU A 309 27.85 -10.91 -3.79
C GLU A 309 26.98 -10.58 -5.01
N GLU A 310 26.17 -11.51 -5.52
CA GLU A 310 25.01 -11.14 -6.34
C GLU A 310 24.01 -10.27 -5.58
N ILE A 311 24.14 -10.18 -4.25
CA ILE A 311 23.37 -9.28 -3.40
C ILE A 311 24.30 -8.31 -2.67
N ARG A 312 25.20 -7.66 -3.39
CA ARG A 312 25.76 -6.37 -2.95
C ARG A 312 25.31 -5.29 -3.92
N PRO A 313 24.50 -4.31 -3.48
CA PRO A 313 24.06 -3.25 -4.36
C PRO A 313 25.28 -2.48 -4.84
N THR A 314 25.57 -2.62 -6.13
CA THR A 314 26.50 -1.79 -6.87
C THR A 314 25.69 -0.98 -7.88
N PRO A 315 26.19 0.16 -8.38
CA PRO A 315 25.53 0.91 -9.45
C PRO A 315 25.19 0.04 -10.67
N ASP A 316 25.98 -1.01 -10.90
CA ASP A 316 25.87 -1.92 -12.05
C ASP A 316 25.06 -3.19 -11.77
N LYS A 317 24.92 -3.59 -10.51
CA LYS A 317 24.06 -4.70 -10.05
C LYS A 317 23.31 -4.30 -8.77
N PRO A 318 22.11 -3.75 -8.94
CA PRO A 318 21.27 -3.36 -7.83
C PRO A 318 20.67 -4.61 -7.13
N PHE A 319 20.17 -4.49 -5.90
CA PHE A 319 19.27 -5.53 -5.33
C PHE A 319 18.22 -5.96 -6.38
N LEU A 320 17.69 -7.19 -6.31
CA LEU A 320 16.63 -7.67 -7.23
C LEU A 320 15.38 -6.76 -7.30
N ASN A 321 15.21 -5.84 -6.34
CA ASN A 321 14.17 -4.81 -6.31
C ASN A 321 14.71 -3.36 -6.36
N PHE A 322 16.02 -3.16 -6.47
CA PHE A 322 16.59 -1.85 -6.74
C PHE A 322 16.68 -1.73 -8.27
N TYR A 323 16.04 -0.74 -8.85
CA TYR A 323 16.08 -0.49 -10.29
C TYR A 323 16.90 0.80 -10.49
N PRO A 324 18.19 0.73 -10.83
CA PRO A 324 19.04 1.89 -11.05
C PRO A 324 18.64 2.60 -12.35
N GLU A 325 17.95 1.91 -13.26
CA GLU A 325 17.30 2.54 -14.42
C GLU A 325 16.18 3.51 -14.00
N LEU A 326 15.58 3.32 -12.81
CA LEU A 326 14.66 4.27 -12.17
C LEU A 326 15.38 5.45 -11.50
N GLN A 327 16.72 5.47 -11.41
CA GLN A 327 17.48 6.63 -10.90
C GLN A 327 17.49 7.83 -11.85
N GLY A 328 16.89 7.72 -13.04
CA GLY A 328 16.33 8.86 -13.74
C GLY A 328 15.00 9.28 -13.10
N GLY A 329 14.96 9.55 -11.79
CA GLY A 329 13.74 9.64 -10.99
C GLY A 329 12.68 10.60 -11.55
N GLN A 330 13.09 11.65 -12.26
CA GLN A 330 12.20 12.56 -12.97
C GLN A 330 11.73 12.03 -14.34
N ASN A 331 12.59 11.36 -15.11
CA ASN A 331 12.27 10.87 -16.45
C ASN A 331 11.38 9.62 -16.41
N VAL A 332 11.60 8.72 -15.44
CA VAL A 332 10.71 7.56 -15.26
C VAL A 332 9.39 7.97 -14.63
N PHE A 333 9.39 8.98 -13.76
CA PHE A 333 8.16 9.61 -13.28
C PHE A 333 7.35 10.20 -14.44
N LEU A 334 7.94 11.09 -15.25
CA LEU A 334 7.23 11.68 -16.38
C LEU A 334 6.78 10.60 -17.36
N GLY A 335 7.62 9.59 -17.59
CA GLY A 335 7.28 8.43 -18.40
C GLY A 335 6.05 7.68 -17.88
N ASN A 336 6.01 7.35 -16.59
CA ASN A 336 4.89 6.65 -15.96
C ASN A 336 3.62 7.50 -15.92
N VAL A 337 3.74 8.78 -15.57
CA VAL A 337 2.64 9.74 -15.58
C VAL A 337 2.06 9.87 -16.99
N LEU A 338 2.91 10.08 -18.00
CA LEU A 338 2.47 10.14 -19.40
C LEU A 338 1.89 8.82 -19.88
N ASP A 339 2.46 7.67 -19.49
CA ASP A 339 1.95 6.36 -19.86
C ASP A 339 0.55 6.09 -19.27
N VAL A 340 0.28 6.59 -18.06
CA VAL A 340 -1.05 6.53 -17.42
C VAL A 340 -2.01 7.51 -18.10
N LEU A 341 -1.63 8.77 -18.28
CA LEU A 341 -2.50 9.80 -18.89
C LEU A 341 -2.84 9.50 -20.35
N LEU A 342 -1.88 8.99 -21.11
CA LEU A 342 -2.06 8.55 -22.50
C LEU A 342 -2.70 7.16 -22.58
N LEU A 343 -3.06 6.55 -21.44
CA LEU A 343 -3.68 5.24 -21.33
C LEU A 343 -2.86 4.12 -21.99
N LYS A 344 -1.54 4.32 -22.22
CA LYS A 344 -0.67 3.35 -22.90
C LYS A 344 -0.54 2.06 -22.11
N GLY A 345 -0.36 2.16 -20.79
CA GLY A 345 -0.31 0.99 -19.91
C GLY A 345 -1.64 0.24 -19.89
N TYR A 346 -2.74 0.99 -19.81
CA TYR A 346 -4.10 0.47 -19.82
C TYR A 346 -4.44 -0.26 -21.13
N VAL A 347 -4.16 0.34 -22.28
CA VAL A 347 -4.38 -0.26 -23.61
C VAL A 347 -3.53 -1.52 -23.78
N ARG A 348 -2.26 -1.51 -23.35
CA ARG A 348 -1.41 -2.71 -23.36
C ARG A 348 -2.01 -3.83 -22.51
N GLY A 349 -2.48 -3.52 -21.30
CA GLY A 349 -3.14 -4.47 -20.41
C GLY A 349 -4.42 -5.06 -21.01
N LEU A 350 -5.27 -4.20 -21.60
CA LEU A 350 -6.47 -4.63 -22.32
C LEU A 350 -6.15 -5.55 -23.49
N MET A 351 -5.17 -5.17 -24.34
CA MET A 351 -4.77 -6.00 -25.49
C MET A 351 -4.23 -7.35 -25.05
N GLN A 352 -3.44 -7.40 -23.98
CA GLN A 352 -2.90 -8.65 -23.45
C GLN A 352 -4.01 -9.57 -22.91
N LYS A 353 -4.97 -9.01 -22.16
CA LYS A 353 -6.12 -9.77 -21.64
C LYS A 353 -7.09 -10.19 -22.74
N TRP A 354 -7.25 -9.36 -23.77
CA TRP A 354 -8.01 -9.70 -24.98
C TRP A 354 -7.40 -10.90 -25.68
N LYS A 355 -6.07 -10.89 -25.86
CA LYS A 355 -5.33 -12.00 -26.46
C LYS A 355 -5.45 -13.29 -25.64
N LYS A 356 -5.49 -13.18 -24.31
CA LYS A 356 -5.68 -14.31 -23.38
C LYS A 356 -7.15 -14.73 -23.20
N ARG A 357 -8.13 -14.02 -23.77
CA ARG A 357 -9.58 -14.24 -23.62
C ARG A 357 -10.10 -14.20 -22.18
N GLU A 358 -9.45 -13.42 -21.31
CA GLU A 358 -9.79 -13.30 -19.89
C GLU A 358 -10.83 -12.18 -19.63
N TYR A 359 -12.01 -12.28 -20.27
CA TYR A 359 -13.01 -11.20 -20.30
C TYR A 359 -13.54 -10.78 -18.92
N GLY A 360 -13.63 -11.71 -17.95
CA GLY A 360 -14.14 -11.41 -16.61
C GLY A 360 -13.33 -10.36 -15.85
N SER A 361 -12.06 -10.17 -16.21
CA SER A 361 -11.17 -9.23 -15.54
C SER A 361 -11.04 -7.87 -16.25
N PHE A 362 -11.80 -7.64 -17.33
CA PHE A 362 -11.81 -6.38 -18.08
C PHE A 362 -12.45 -5.25 -17.29
N LEU A 363 -13.58 -5.52 -16.63
CA LEU A 363 -14.30 -4.49 -15.86
C LEU A 363 -13.43 -3.95 -14.72
N PHE A 364 -12.72 -4.82 -14.01
CA PHE A 364 -11.77 -4.43 -12.98
C PHE A 364 -10.61 -3.61 -13.55
N LEU A 365 -10.04 -4.03 -14.68
CA LEU A 365 -8.98 -3.26 -15.34
C LEU A 365 -9.48 -1.87 -15.77
N TRP A 366 -10.72 -1.78 -16.27
CA TRP A 366 -11.35 -0.53 -16.72
C TRP A 366 -11.56 0.44 -15.56
N ILE A 367 -12.15 -0.03 -14.45
CA ILE A 367 -12.34 0.77 -13.24
C ILE A 367 -10.98 1.23 -12.70
N ASP A 368 -10.02 0.31 -12.59
CA ASP A 368 -8.66 0.62 -12.12
C ASP A 368 -7.97 1.67 -13.01
N GLY A 369 -8.06 1.51 -14.33
CA GLY A 369 -7.51 2.47 -15.29
C GLY A 369 -8.12 3.86 -15.15
N ILE A 370 -9.43 3.97 -14.90
CA ILE A 370 -10.11 5.25 -14.68
C ILE A 370 -9.71 5.86 -13.35
N ILE A 371 -9.71 5.10 -12.26
CA ILE A 371 -9.32 5.59 -10.94
C ILE A 371 -7.88 6.10 -10.99
N GLN A 372 -6.98 5.34 -11.61
CA GLN A 372 -5.58 5.73 -11.76
C GLN A 372 -5.45 6.96 -12.67
N TRP A 373 -6.18 7.02 -13.78
CA TRP A 373 -6.16 8.20 -14.65
C TRP A 373 -6.65 9.45 -13.92
N LEU A 374 -7.77 9.36 -13.19
CA LEU A 374 -8.32 10.45 -12.39
C LEU A 374 -7.34 10.89 -11.31
N ALA A 375 -6.68 9.94 -10.63
CA ALA A 375 -5.69 10.26 -9.61
C ALA A 375 -4.53 11.10 -10.16
N TYR A 376 -3.93 10.65 -11.26
CA TYR A 376 -2.80 11.35 -11.89
C TYR A 376 -3.25 12.68 -12.52
N PHE A 377 -4.45 12.73 -13.10
CA PHE A 377 -5.03 13.94 -13.66
C PHE A 377 -5.25 15.00 -12.57
N THR A 378 -5.86 14.62 -11.44
CA THR A 378 -6.08 15.52 -10.30
C THR A 378 -4.75 15.99 -9.71
N PHE A 379 -3.77 15.09 -9.60
CA PHE A 379 -2.44 15.44 -9.09
C PHE A 379 -1.74 16.51 -9.94
N ILE A 380 -1.92 16.47 -11.27
CA ILE A 380 -1.34 17.47 -12.20
C ILE A 380 -2.16 18.75 -12.25
N ILE A 381 -3.49 18.64 -12.22
CA ILE A 381 -4.36 19.81 -12.34
C ILE A 381 -4.26 20.69 -11.10
N PHE A 382 -4.00 20.12 -9.93
CA PHE A 382 -3.94 20.87 -8.67
C PHE A 382 -2.89 22.00 -8.67
N PRO A 383 -1.60 21.75 -8.95
CA PRO A 383 -0.61 22.83 -9.05
C PRO A 383 -0.96 23.88 -10.11
N VAL A 384 -1.54 23.46 -11.24
CA VAL A 384 -1.98 24.38 -12.30
C VAL A 384 -3.10 25.28 -11.80
N MET A 385 -4.09 24.73 -11.08
CA MET A 385 -5.18 25.50 -10.49
C MET A 385 -4.68 26.48 -9.43
N VAL A 386 -3.70 26.09 -8.60
CA VAL A 386 -3.05 27.01 -7.65
C VAL A 386 -2.37 28.18 -8.37
N LEU A 387 -1.64 27.91 -9.46
CA LEU A 387 -0.99 28.96 -10.24
C LEU A 387 -1.99 29.89 -10.93
N LEU A 388 -3.05 29.33 -11.51
CA LEU A 388 -4.14 30.10 -12.11
C LEU A 388 -4.87 30.96 -11.08
N ALA A 389 -5.10 30.43 -9.88
CA ALA A 389 -5.67 31.16 -8.75
C ALA A 389 -4.80 32.37 -8.37
N ILE A 390 -3.49 32.16 -8.19
CA ILE A 390 -2.53 33.24 -7.89
C ILE A 390 -2.54 34.29 -9.01
N PHE A 391 -2.51 33.86 -10.27
CA PHE A 391 -2.53 34.77 -11.41
C PHE A 391 -3.84 35.58 -11.47
N ALA A 392 -4.99 34.96 -11.26
CA ALA A 392 -6.29 35.62 -11.23
C ALA A 392 -6.35 36.69 -10.11
N ILE A 393 -5.81 36.38 -8.93
CA ILE A 393 -5.74 37.32 -7.81
C ILE A 393 -4.84 38.51 -8.15
N ILE A 394 -3.63 38.27 -8.68
CA ILE A 394 -2.70 39.33 -9.10
C ILE A 394 -3.33 40.21 -10.18
N TRP A 395 -3.96 39.59 -11.19
CA TRP A 395 -4.63 40.29 -12.28
C TRP A 395 -5.78 41.18 -11.77
N SER A 396 -6.58 40.68 -10.81
CA SER A 396 -7.63 41.47 -10.16
C SER A 396 -7.04 42.67 -9.40
N LEU A 397 -5.95 42.47 -8.66
CA LEU A 397 -5.27 43.54 -7.93
C LEU A 397 -4.70 44.62 -8.86
N ILE A 398 -4.08 44.23 -9.99
CA ILE A 398 -3.50 45.16 -10.96
C ILE A 398 -4.58 46.01 -11.63
N ASN A 399 -5.70 45.41 -12.06
CA ASN A 399 -6.75 46.17 -12.75
C ASN A 399 -7.56 47.10 -11.84
N ARG A 400 -7.41 46.96 -10.52
CA ARG A 400 -8.07 47.80 -9.51
C ARG A 400 -7.17 48.93 -9.00
N ALA A 401 -5.85 48.81 -9.18
CA ALA A 401 -4.85 49.84 -8.88
C ALA A 401 -4.74 50.83 -10.04
#